data_AF-A0A929YVA2-F1
#
_entry.id   AF-A0A929YVA2-F1
#
_cell.length_a   1.000
_cell.length_b   1.000
_cell.length_c   1.000
_cell.angle_alpha   90.00
_cell.angle_beta   90.00
_cell.angle_gamma   90.00
#
_symmetry.space_group_name_H-M   'P 1'
#
loop_
_entity.id
_entity.type
_entity.pdbx_description
1 polymer ?
#
loop_
_entity_poly.entity_id
_entity_poly.type
_entity_poly.pdbx_seq_one_letter_code
_entity_poly.pdbx_strand_id
1 'polypeptide(L)'
;MKIEMFGKEREITLKDCLIVIGEILLLYGFIELQVYFDDEANAEGMAKMQAAIPAVVSMDGTESLPEKMKMVSRTRGFYYGRCHINEKASEKDIAQHYKSEFQKYGWKYIGRYYWKDIHPERNIDERYYCFEKEGEYCMNFCLQMDKFVEGGGTRIIFAIDLKKDNDDRKYCKIEDEEA
;
A
#
# COMPACT_ATOMS: atom_id res chain seq x y z
N MET A 1 -47.70 26.79 -7.14
CA MET A 1 -47.09 27.18 -8.43
C MET A 1 -47.46 26.11 -9.45
N LYS A 2 -47.98 26.48 -10.62
CA LYS A 2 -48.36 25.50 -11.65
C LYS A 2 -47.19 25.25 -12.58
N ILE A 3 -46.93 23.99 -12.88
CA ILE A 3 -45.82 23.56 -13.75
C ILE A 3 -46.30 22.41 -14.61
N GLU A 4 -45.91 22.43 -15.87
CA GLU A 4 -46.25 21.38 -16.82
C GLU A 4 -45.18 20.28 -16.75
N MET A 5 -45.59 19.08 -16.34
CA MET A 5 -44.70 17.91 -16.26
C MET A 5 -45.35 16.75 -17.01
N PHE A 6 -44.62 16.17 -17.96
CA PHE A 6 -45.10 15.07 -18.82
C PHE A 6 -46.43 15.40 -19.55
N GLY A 7 -46.56 16.63 -20.05
CA GLY A 7 -47.75 17.08 -20.80
C GLY A 7 -49.02 17.21 -19.95
N LYS A 8 -48.89 17.28 -18.62
CA LYS A 8 -50.00 17.55 -17.70
C LYS A 8 -49.63 18.71 -16.77
N GLU A 9 -50.56 19.65 -16.62
CA GLU A 9 -50.47 20.72 -15.63
C GLU A 9 -50.60 20.12 -14.22
N ARG A 10 -49.62 20.39 -13.36
CA ARG A 10 -49.64 20.00 -11.95
C ARG A 10 -49.43 21.22 -11.08
N GLU A 11 -50.12 21.24 -9.94
CA GLU A 11 -49.95 22.29 -8.93
C GLU A 11 -49.00 21.77 -7.84
N ILE A 12 -47.86 22.43 -7.68
CA ILE A 12 -46.92 22.16 -6.60
C ILE A 12 -47.22 23.11 -5.44
N THR A 13 -47.42 22.52 -4.26
CA THR A 13 -47.63 23.24 -3.01
C THR A 13 -46.31 23.51 -2.28
N LEU A 14 -46.30 24.49 -1.38
CA LEU A 14 -45.14 24.75 -0.52
C LEU A 14 -44.74 23.50 0.30
N LYS A 15 -45.71 22.69 0.71
CA LYS A 15 -45.50 21.43 1.42
C LYS A 15 -44.71 20.44 0.57
N ASP A 16 -45.04 20.31 -0.72
CA ASP A 16 -44.32 19.42 -1.63
C ASP A 16 -42.87 19.86 -1.81
N CYS A 17 -42.61 21.17 -1.93
CA CYS A 17 -41.25 21.71 -1.96
C CYS A 17 -40.48 21.42 -0.68
N LEU A 18 -41.10 21.58 0.49
CA LEU A 18 -40.46 21.33 1.79
C LEU A 18 -40.14 19.84 2.00
N ILE A 19 -41.01 18.93 1.53
CA ILE A 19 -40.74 17.48 1.55
C ILE A 19 -39.50 17.17 0.71
N VAL A 20 -39.44 17.69 -0.52
CA VAL A 20 -38.29 17.47 -1.41
C VAL A 20 -36.99 18.05 -0.82
N ILE A 21 -37.04 19.25 -0.23
CA ILE A 21 -35.88 19.83 0.46
C ILE A 21 -35.44 18.95 1.63
N GLY A 22 -36.38 18.43 2.42
CA GLY A 22 -36.10 17.51 3.52
C GLY A 22 -35.43 16.22 3.05
N GLU A 23 -35.89 15.62 1.95
CA GLU A 23 -35.29 14.44 1.34
C GLU A 23 -33.86 14.70 0.82
N ILE A 24 -33.64 15.85 0.17
CA ILE A 24 -32.30 16.25 -0.31
C ILE A 24 -31.33 16.42 0.87
N LEU A 25 -31.76 17.07 1.96
CA LEU A 25 -30.95 17.25 3.16
C LEU A 25 -30.63 15.92 3.86
N LEU A 26 -31.59 14.99 3.88
CA LEU A 26 -31.38 13.62 4.38
C LEU A 26 -30.33 12.88 3.56
N LEU A 27 -30.44 12.91 2.23
CA LEU A 27 -29.46 12.31 1.33
C LEU A 27 -28.07 12.92 1.51
N TYR A 28 -27.99 14.25 1.65
CA TYR A 28 -26.74 14.95 1.92
C TYR A 28 -26.11 14.47 3.25
N GLY A 29 -26.91 14.36 4.31
CA GLY A 29 -26.45 13.83 5.60
C GLY A 29 -25.95 12.39 5.51
N PHE A 30 -26.61 11.51 4.74
CA PHE A 30 -26.11 10.16 4.50
C PHE A 30 -24.78 10.13 3.75
N ILE A 31 -24.60 11.01 2.76
CA ILE A 31 -23.33 11.13 2.02
C ILE A 31 -22.20 11.59 2.95
N GLU A 32 -22.43 12.62 3.78
CA GLU A 32 -21.44 13.06 4.77
C GLU A 32 -21.09 11.96 5.78
N LEU A 33 -22.09 11.22 6.25
CA LEU A 33 -21.89 10.11 7.19
C LEU A 33 -21.05 9.00 6.55
N GLN A 34 -21.31 8.68 5.28
CA GLN A 34 -20.51 7.70 4.54
C GLN A 34 -19.06 8.15 4.37
N VAL A 35 -18.82 9.41 4.01
CA VAL A 35 -17.47 9.99 3.90
C VAL A 35 -16.74 9.93 5.26
N TYR A 36 -17.44 10.24 6.35
CA TYR A 36 -16.87 10.17 7.70
C TYR A 36 -16.41 8.74 8.06
N PHE A 37 -17.27 7.74 7.83
CA PHE A 37 -16.91 6.34 8.10
C PHE A 37 -15.77 5.84 7.21
N ASP A 38 -15.73 6.26 5.94
CA ASP A 38 -14.62 5.94 5.05
C ASP A 38 -13.29 6.55 5.55
N ASP A 39 -13.30 7.80 6.00
CA ASP A 39 -12.11 8.46 6.56
C ASP A 39 -11.65 7.80 7.88
N GLU A 40 -12.57 7.39 8.76
CA GLU A 40 -12.26 6.69 10.02
C GLU A 40 -11.66 5.30 9.76
N ALA A 41 -12.29 4.50 8.90
CA ALA A 41 -11.77 3.18 8.50
C ALA A 41 -10.37 3.30 7.86
N ASN A 42 -10.13 4.38 7.10
CA ASN A 42 -8.82 4.68 6.52
C ASN A 42 -7.78 5.05 7.57
N ALA A 43 -8.13 5.88 8.56
CA ALA A 43 -7.23 6.23 9.66
C ALA A 43 -6.86 5.00 10.51
N GLU A 44 -7.81 4.11 10.76
CA GLU A 44 -7.56 2.84 11.44
C GLU A 44 -6.63 1.93 10.63
N GLY A 45 -6.85 1.83 9.32
CA GLY A 45 -5.97 1.10 8.39
C GLY A 45 -4.54 1.64 8.39
N MET A 46 -4.37 2.96 8.30
CA MET A 46 -3.07 3.65 8.42
C MET A 46 -2.36 3.29 9.72
N ALA A 47 -3.07 3.37 10.85
CA ALA A 47 -2.49 3.10 12.17
C ALA A 47 -2.03 1.65 12.31
N LYS A 48 -2.85 0.69 11.85
CA LYS A 48 -2.50 -0.74 11.84
C LYS A 48 -1.31 -1.03 10.94
N MET A 49 -1.22 -0.36 9.80
CA MET A 49 -0.11 -0.47 8.87
C MET A 49 1.18 0.13 9.43
N GLN A 50 1.08 1.28 10.10
CA GLN A 50 2.21 1.91 10.77
C GLN A 50 2.74 1.06 11.93
N ALA A 51 1.83 0.44 12.69
CA ALA A 51 2.19 -0.55 13.72
C ALA A 51 2.77 -1.85 13.13
N ALA A 52 2.56 -2.11 11.83
CA ALA A 52 3.10 -3.27 11.15
C ALA A 52 4.53 -3.07 10.63
N ILE A 53 5.01 -1.83 10.48
CA ILE A 53 6.34 -1.56 9.95
C ILE A 53 7.40 -2.10 10.93
N PRO A 54 8.29 -2.98 10.49
CA PRO A 54 9.47 -3.32 11.28
C PRO A 54 10.40 -2.10 11.40
N ALA A 55 11.13 -1.98 12.50
CA ALA A 55 12.29 -1.10 12.51
C ALA A 55 13.26 -1.63 11.44
N VAL A 56 13.63 -0.79 10.48
CA VAL A 56 14.58 -1.18 9.44
C VAL A 56 15.97 -0.82 9.91
N VAL A 57 16.75 -1.82 10.28
CA VAL A 57 18.13 -1.65 10.74
C VAL A 57 19.06 -1.93 9.57
N SER A 58 19.88 -0.96 9.19
CA SER A 58 20.95 -1.16 8.21
C SER A 58 22.04 -2.09 8.77
N MET A 59 22.91 -2.61 7.90
CA MET A 59 23.95 -3.55 8.33
C MET A 59 24.97 -2.93 9.30
N ASP A 60 25.13 -1.60 9.31
CA ASP A 60 26.01 -0.89 10.27
C ASP A 60 25.35 -0.58 11.62
N GLY A 61 24.08 -0.97 11.80
CA GLY A 61 23.30 -0.74 13.00
C GLY A 61 22.52 0.58 13.01
N THR A 62 22.56 1.37 11.94
CA THR A 62 21.73 2.59 11.84
C THR A 62 20.27 2.21 11.63
N GLU A 63 19.42 2.59 12.57
CA GLU A 63 17.97 2.46 12.45
C GLU A 63 17.42 3.53 11.49
N SER A 64 16.65 3.09 10.50
CA SER A 64 15.95 3.94 9.54
C SER A 64 14.46 3.65 9.61
N LEU A 65 13.66 4.63 10.03
CA LEU A 65 12.21 4.56 9.88
C LEU A 65 11.84 5.00 8.46
N PRO A 66 10.77 4.44 7.84
CA PRO A 66 10.26 4.96 6.58
C PRO A 66 9.93 6.43 6.71
N GLU A 67 10.58 7.27 5.89
CA GLU A 67 10.50 8.73 6.03
C GLU A 67 9.08 9.25 5.90
N LYS A 68 8.25 8.59 5.06
CA LYS A 68 6.86 8.98 4.78
C LYS A 68 6.02 7.77 4.38
N MET A 69 4.95 7.49 5.11
CA MET A 69 3.82 6.70 4.62
C MET A 69 2.84 7.62 3.89
N LYS A 70 2.51 7.29 2.63
CA LYS A 70 1.51 8.03 1.86
C LYS A 70 0.32 7.13 1.52
N MET A 71 -0.88 7.64 1.73
CA MET A 71 -2.11 7.10 1.14
C MET A 71 -2.14 7.50 -0.33
N VAL A 72 -2.08 6.51 -1.23
CA VAL A 72 -2.10 6.75 -2.68
C VAL A 72 -3.52 6.66 -3.24
N SER A 73 -4.44 5.97 -2.56
CA SER A 73 -5.86 5.91 -2.92
C SER A 73 -6.76 5.71 -1.70
N ARG A 74 -7.92 6.39 -1.69
CA ARG A 74 -8.98 6.26 -0.67
C ARG A 74 -9.88 5.05 -0.89
N THR A 75 -10.02 4.59 -2.14
CA THR A 75 -10.90 3.47 -2.52
C THR A 75 -10.18 2.13 -2.56
N ARG A 76 -8.86 2.17 -2.69
CA ARG A 76 -7.95 1.01 -2.59
C ARG A 76 -6.94 1.42 -1.54
N GLY A 77 -7.02 0.86 -0.33
CA GLY A 77 -6.17 1.20 0.82
C GLY A 77 -4.69 0.94 0.55
N PHE A 78 -4.09 1.74 -0.33
CA PHE A 78 -2.72 1.64 -0.79
C PHE A 78 -1.91 2.62 0.04
N TYR A 79 -1.36 2.09 1.12
CA TYR A 79 -0.47 2.80 2.01
C TYR A 79 0.93 2.38 1.64
N TYR A 80 1.79 3.35 1.36
CA TYR A 80 3.10 3.02 0.85
C TYR A 80 4.16 3.88 1.53
N GLY A 81 5.16 3.24 2.13
CA GLY A 81 6.29 3.91 2.77
C GLY A 81 7.61 3.43 2.18
N ARG A 82 8.40 4.36 1.63
CA ARG A 82 9.77 4.09 1.16
C ARG A 82 10.74 4.55 2.24
N CYS A 83 11.69 3.70 2.59
CA CYS A 83 12.97 4.13 3.11
C CYS A 83 14.04 3.66 2.12
N HIS A 84 15.11 4.44 1.97
CA HIS A 84 16.24 4.10 1.14
C HIS A 84 17.44 3.87 2.06
N ILE A 85 18.02 2.69 1.96
CA ILE A 85 19.29 2.37 2.64
C ILE A 85 20.31 2.09 1.56
N ASN A 86 21.45 2.77 1.67
CA ASN A 86 22.59 2.54 0.80
C ASN A 86 23.47 1.49 1.47
N GLU A 87 23.42 0.26 0.96
CA GLU A 87 24.24 -0.84 1.47
C GLU A 87 25.49 -1.04 0.60
N LYS A 88 26.58 -1.47 1.24
CA LYS A 88 27.87 -1.75 0.58
C LYS A 88 28.27 -3.22 0.62
N ALA A 89 27.47 -4.07 1.26
CA ALA A 89 27.72 -5.50 1.39
C ALA A 89 27.28 -6.29 0.14
N SER A 90 27.55 -7.59 0.14
CA SER A 90 27.07 -8.46 -0.93
C SER A 90 25.55 -8.59 -0.89
N GLU A 91 24.93 -8.84 -2.04
CA GLU A 91 23.49 -9.08 -2.12
C GLU A 91 23.03 -10.20 -1.17
N LYS A 92 23.82 -11.28 -1.07
CA LYS A 92 23.51 -12.42 -0.19
C LYS A 92 23.44 -11.98 1.27
N ASP A 93 24.44 -11.20 1.70
CA ASP A 93 24.52 -10.71 3.08
C ASP A 93 23.38 -9.74 3.38
N ILE A 94 23.10 -8.82 2.44
CA ILE A 94 21.97 -7.88 2.52
C ILE A 94 20.65 -8.65 2.64
N ALA A 95 20.40 -9.59 1.73
CA ALA A 95 19.15 -10.35 1.72
C ALA A 95 18.98 -11.16 3.00
N GLN A 96 20.07 -11.77 3.50
CA GLN A 96 20.05 -12.54 4.73
C GLN A 96 19.79 -11.66 5.96
N HIS A 97 20.45 -10.50 6.02
CA HIS A 97 20.27 -9.52 7.10
C HIS A 97 18.80 -9.08 7.20
N TYR A 98 18.23 -8.55 6.12
CA TYR A 98 16.84 -8.05 6.15
C TYR A 98 15.79 -9.14 6.30
N LYS A 99 16.04 -10.36 5.77
CA LYS A 99 15.19 -11.52 6.09
C LYS A 99 15.17 -11.77 7.60
N SER A 100 16.33 -11.78 8.26
CA SER A 100 16.44 -12.00 9.69
C SER A 100 15.77 -10.89 10.50
N GLU A 101 16.02 -9.62 10.15
CA GLU A 101 15.40 -8.47 10.79
C GLU A 101 13.87 -8.58 10.75
N PHE A 102 13.30 -8.86 9.58
CA PHE A 102 11.84 -8.95 9.43
C PHE A 102 11.23 -10.13 10.16
N GLN A 103 11.92 -11.27 10.15
CA GLN A 103 11.50 -12.43 10.92
C GLN A 103 11.47 -12.17 12.43
N LYS A 104 12.38 -11.34 12.98
CA LYS A 104 12.33 -10.92 14.40
C LYS A 104 11.04 -10.18 14.75
N TYR A 105 10.47 -9.46 13.80
CA TYR A 105 9.20 -8.73 13.93
C TYR A 105 7.98 -9.53 13.47
N GLY A 106 8.10 -10.87 13.34
CA GLY A 106 6.97 -11.76 13.05
C GLY A 106 6.58 -11.83 11.57
N TRP A 107 7.41 -11.32 10.66
CA TRP A 107 7.19 -11.45 9.23
C TRP A 107 7.77 -12.76 8.69
N LYS A 108 6.91 -13.56 8.06
CA LYS A 108 7.26 -14.81 7.39
C LYS A 108 7.66 -14.54 5.94
N TYR A 109 8.88 -14.92 5.57
CA TYR A 109 9.33 -14.91 4.18
C TYR A 109 8.51 -15.90 3.34
N ILE A 110 8.01 -15.47 2.19
CA ILE A 110 7.20 -16.29 1.28
C ILE A 110 7.88 -16.56 -0.07
N GLY A 111 9.04 -15.94 -0.32
CA GLY A 111 9.80 -16.13 -1.55
C GLY A 111 10.30 -14.84 -2.16
N ARG A 112 10.95 -14.94 -3.31
CA ARG A 112 11.41 -13.82 -4.12
C ARG A 112 10.97 -13.95 -5.56
N TYR A 113 11.00 -12.84 -6.29
CA TYR A 113 10.85 -12.83 -7.74
C TYR A 113 11.75 -11.74 -8.36
N TYR A 114 12.03 -11.90 -9.64
CA TYR A 114 12.72 -10.89 -10.43
C TYR A 114 11.69 -10.05 -11.20
N TRP A 115 11.82 -8.73 -11.12
CA TRP A 115 10.92 -7.81 -11.81
C TRP A 115 10.96 -8.01 -13.32
N LYS A 116 12.15 -8.22 -13.89
CA LYS A 116 12.36 -8.50 -15.32
C LYS A 116 11.65 -9.76 -15.82
N ASP A 117 11.39 -10.74 -14.95
CA ASP A 117 10.73 -11.98 -15.35
C ASP A 117 9.22 -11.78 -15.54
N ILE A 118 8.64 -10.81 -14.82
CA ILE A 118 7.22 -10.47 -14.86
C ILE A 118 6.97 -9.32 -15.83
N HIS A 119 7.90 -8.37 -15.89
CA HIS A 119 7.84 -7.14 -16.67
C HIS A 119 9.09 -6.99 -17.56
N PRO A 120 9.29 -7.90 -18.53
CA PRO A 120 10.47 -7.89 -19.41
C PRO A 120 10.57 -6.60 -20.24
N GLU A 121 9.45 -5.92 -20.48
CA GLU A 121 9.38 -4.66 -21.22
C GLU A 121 10.07 -3.49 -20.51
N ARG A 122 10.27 -3.58 -19.19
CA ARG A 122 10.79 -2.46 -18.40
C ARG A 122 12.31 -2.43 -18.31
N ASN A 123 13.02 -3.49 -18.70
CA ASN A 123 14.49 -3.60 -18.63
C ASN A 123 15.09 -3.23 -17.26
N ILE A 124 14.36 -3.49 -16.17
CA ILE A 124 14.76 -3.22 -14.79
C ILE A 124 15.07 -4.56 -14.10
N ASP A 125 16.32 -4.76 -13.67
CA ASP A 125 16.74 -5.96 -12.94
C ASP A 125 16.61 -5.75 -11.42
N GLU A 126 15.36 -5.60 -10.99
CA GLU A 126 15.01 -5.49 -9.58
C GLU A 126 14.65 -6.86 -9.01
N ARG A 127 15.07 -7.09 -7.77
CA ARG A 127 14.73 -8.30 -7.01
C ARG A 127 13.86 -7.95 -5.83
N TYR A 128 12.70 -8.59 -5.77
CA TYR A 128 11.73 -8.40 -4.71
C TYR A 128 11.73 -9.60 -3.77
N TYR A 129 11.94 -9.34 -2.48
CA TYR A 129 11.85 -10.32 -1.42
C TYR A 129 10.55 -10.09 -0.66
N CYS A 130 9.68 -11.09 -0.66
CA CYS A 130 8.30 -10.99 -0.22
C CYS A 130 8.12 -11.61 1.17
N PHE A 131 7.32 -10.96 2.01
CA PHE A 131 7.00 -11.38 3.36
C PHE A 131 5.51 -11.19 3.65
N GLU A 132 4.99 -12.03 4.55
CA GLU A 132 3.64 -11.92 5.09
C GLU A 132 3.64 -12.11 6.58
N LYS A 133 2.65 -11.53 7.25
CA LYS A 133 2.33 -11.85 8.63
C LYS A 133 0.85 -12.23 8.74
N GLU A 134 0.42 -12.61 9.92
CA GLU A 134 -1.02 -12.79 10.19
C GLU A 134 -1.78 -11.50 9.89
N GLY A 135 -2.97 -11.65 9.29
CA GLY A 135 -3.79 -10.53 8.82
C GLY A 135 -3.62 -10.19 7.34
N GLU A 136 -4.03 -8.98 6.99
CA GLU A 136 -4.21 -8.54 5.60
C GLU A 136 -2.97 -7.91 4.97
N TYR A 137 -1.84 -7.85 5.68
CA TYR A 137 -0.66 -7.13 5.23
C TYR A 137 0.41 -8.05 4.64
N CYS A 138 1.06 -7.55 3.62
CA CYS A 138 2.29 -8.09 3.06
C CYS A 138 3.36 -7.01 3.02
N MET A 139 4.61 -7.43 2.95
CA MET A 139 5.75 -6.53 2.87
C MET A 139 6.70 -7.07 1.81
N ASN A 140 7.37 -6.18 1.11
CA ASN A 140 8.50 -6.55 0.27
C ASN A 140 9.65 -5.57 0.47
N PHE A 141 10.87 -6.03 0.21
CA PHE A 141 11.97 -5.14 -0.07
C PHE A 141 12.51 -5.42 -1.47
N CYS A 142 12.83 -4.36 -2.18
CA CYS A 142 13.41 -4.37 -3.50
C CYS A 142 14.90 -4.03 -3.41
N LEU A 143 15.75 -4.90 -3.99
CA LEU A 143 17.17 -4.64 -4.17
C LEU A 143 17.41 -4.05 -5.56
N GLN A 144 17.86 -2.80 -5.59
CA GLN A 144 18.38 -2.12 -6.77
C GLN A 144 19.92 -2.09 -6.69
N MET A 145 20.58 -2.90 -7.51
CA MET A 145 22.06 -2.98 -7.52
C MET A 145 22.69 -1.78 -8.24
N ASP A 146 23.99 -1.56 -8.00
CA ASP A 146 24.82 -0.45 -8.53
C ASP A 146 24.63 -0.12 -10.02
N LYS A 147 24.33 -1.12 -10.87
CA LYS A 147 24.10 -0.91 -12.32
C LYS A 147 22.82 -0.12 -12.63
N PHE A 148 21.91 0.03 -11.67
CA PHE A 148 20.56 0.57 -11.85
C PHE A 148 20.34 1.89 -11.11
N VAL A 149 21.35 2.36 -10.36
CA VAL A 149 21.24 3.52 -9.49
C VAL A 149 22.15 4.64 -9.99
N GLU A 150 21.54 5.73 -10.46
CA GLU A 150 22.26 6.96 -10.80
C GLU A 150 22.97 7.48 -9.53
N GLY A 151 24.31 7.45 -9.53
CA GLY A 151 25.17 7.85 -8.40
C GLY A 151 26.02 6.74 -7.77
N GLY A 152 25.83 5.47 -8.13
CA GLY A 152 26.60 4.33 -7.60
C GLY A 152 26.23 3.96 -6.16
N GLY A 153 25.82 2.72 -5.94
CA GLY A 153 25.40 2.20 -4.64
C GLY A 153 24.17 1.29 -4.73
N THR A 154 24.12 0.27 -3.87
CA THR A 154 22.97 -0.62 -3.80
C THR A 154 21.89 0.05 -2.95
N ARG A 155 20.73 0.29 -3.55
CA ARG A 155 19.57 0.86 -2.87
C ARG A 155 18.59 -0.22 -2.50
N ILE A 156 18.08 -0.13 -1.28
CA ILE A 156 17.01 -0.99 -0.79
C ILE A 156 15.76 -0.16 -0.61
N ILE A 157 14.67 -0.59 -1.24
CA ILE A 157 13.35 0.05 -1.12
C ILE A 157 12.44 -0.89 -0.37
N PHE A 158 11.88 -0.44 0.74
CA PHE A 158 10.86 -1.18 1.47
C PHE A 158 9.46 -0.76 1.03
N ALA A 159 8.54 -1.71 1.05
CA ALA A 159 7.12 -1.50 0.77
C ALA A 159 6.28 -2.41 1.66
N ILE A 160 5.19 -1.90 2.19
CA ILE A 160 4.16 -2.69 2.85
C ILE A 160 2.89 -2.42 2.07
N ASP A 161 2.06 -3.44 1.84
CA ASP A 161 0.80 -3.35 1.10
C ASP A 161 -0.26 -4.26 1.73
N LEU A 162 -1.53 -4.07 1.33
CA LEU A 162 -2.57 -5.05 1.58
C LEU A 162 -2.43 -6.23 0.61
N LYS A 163 -2.59 -7.45 1.11
CA LYS A 163 -2.51 -8.70 0.34
C LYS A 163 -3.45 -8.68 -0.87
N LYS A 164 -4.68 -8.18 -0.70
CA LYS A 164 -5.68 -8.10 -1.76
C LYS A 164 -5.28 -7.17 -2.92
N ASP A 165 -4.41 -6.21 -2.65
CA ASP A 165 -3.99 -5.18 -3.59
C ASP A 165 -2.60 -5.46 -4.20
N ASN A 166 -1.86 -6.45 -3.67
CA ASN A 166 -0.56 -6.89 -4.19
C ASN A 166 -0.65 -8.28 -4.82
N ASP A 167 -0.90 -8.30 -6.14
CA ASP A 167 -1.04 -9.50 -6.97
C ASP A 167 0.32 -10.15 -7.28
N ASP A 168 1.42 -9.40 -7.19
CA ASP A 168 2.76 -9.89 -7.53
C ASP A 168 3.28 -10.95 -6.56
N ARG A 169 2.67 -11.06 -5.37
CA ARG A 169 2.94 -12.12 -4.40
C ARG A 169 2.82 -13.52 -4.99
N LYS A 170 1.96 -13.71 -5.99
CA LYS A 170 1.77 -15.01 -6.65
C LYS A 170 3.00 -15.48 -7.44
N TYR A 171 3.91 -14.56 -7.77
CA TYR A 171 5.14 -14.87 -8.48
C TYR A 171 6.31 -15.14 -7.52
N CYS A 172 6.17 -14.88 -6.22
CA CYS A 172 7.21 -15.16 -5.24
C CYS A 172 7.45 -16.68 -5.18
N LYS A 173 8.69 -17.09 -5.38
CA LYS A 173 9.14 -18.47 -5.26
C LYS A 173 10.14 -18.55 -4.11
N ILE A 174 9.99 -19.56 -3.26
CA ILE A 174 11.06 -19.92 -2.33
C ILE A 174 12.14 -20.55 -3.19
N GLU A 175 13.14 -19.75 -3.55
CA GLU A 175 14.41 -20.31 -3.98
C GLU A 175 15.11 -20.76 -2.71
N ASP A 176 15.08 -22.07 -2.48
CA ASP A 176 16.04 -22.73 -1.60
C ASP A 176 17.42 -22.34 -2.14
N GLU A 177 18.29 -21.78 -1.29
CA GLU A 177 19.70 -21.76 -1.67
C GLU A 177 20.13 -23.22 -1.82
N GLU A 178 20.39 -23.61 -3.08
CA GLU A 178 21.25 -24.73 -3.41
C GLU A 178 22.54 -24.62 -2.57
N ALA A 179 22.82 -25.72 -1.87
CA ALA A 179 24.09 -26.22 -1.32
C ALA A 179 25.26 -25.23 -1.09
#